data_AF-A0A956M870-F1
#
_entry.id   AF-A0A956M870-F1
#
_cell.length_a   1.000
_cell.length_b   1.000
_cell.length_c   1.000
_cell.angle_alpha   90.00
_cell.angle_beta   90.00
_cell.angle_gamma   90.00
#
_symmetry.space_group_name_H-M   'P 1'
#
loop_
_entity.id
_entity.type
_entity.pdbx_description
1 polymer ?
#
loop_
_entity_poly.entity_id
_entity_poly.type
_entity_poly.pdbx_seq_one_letter_code
_entity_poly.pdbx_strand_id
1 'polypeptide(L)'
;MRAYKLFILLILPCILIAQPSWQRSAELVKTEVELFHVSQMPDLPTTETLQKGSFMYEISHRFGSFNSGYQGMYGFDGPVTMRMALSYGVTNHLIATIGRSSLQDNLDIRLKLKALQVRSSTMPTVVALQAGIAFNTESYAGLVKRKAFDSNSNQFYGQIIFNTMLLQKKLGIGIIPSVVYN
;
A
#
# COMPACT_ATOMS: atom_id res chain seq x y z
N MET A 1 40.03 4.41 -62.82
CA MET A 1 39.84 4.59 -61.36
C MET A 1 39.09 5.89 -61.00
N ARG A 2 37.93 6.22 -61.61
CA ARG A 2 37.26 7.54 -61.41
C ARG A 2 35.81 7.52 -60.93
N ALA A 3 35.04 6.45 -61.15
CA ALA A 3 33.59 6.45 -60.82
C ALA A 3 33.28 6.21 -59.33
N TYR A 4 33.97 5.27 -58.67
CA TYR A 4 33.66 4.92 -57.26
C TYR A 4 34.02 6.05 -56.28
N LYS A 5 35.03 6.88 -56.59
CA LYS A 5 35.38 8.05 -55.78
C LYS A 5 34.28 9.12 -55.81
N LEU A 6 33.62 9.30 -56.96
CA LEU A 6 32.48 10.21 -57.09
C LEU A 6 31.26 9.70 -56.29
N PHE A 7 31.03 8.39 -56.32
CA PHE A 7 29.94 7.75 -55.59
C PHE A 7 30.13 7.87 -54.07
N ILE A 8 31.36 7.66 -53.57
CA ILE A 8 31.71 7.85 -52.15
C ILE A 8 31.57 9.32 -51.73
N LEU A 9 31.96 10.27 -52.60
CA LEU A 9 31.83 11.71 -52.32
C LEU A 9 30.37 12.18 -52.25
N LEU A 10 29.48 11.54 -53.02
CA LEU A 10 28.04 11.85 -53.05
C LEU A 10 27.27 11.29 -51.85
N ILE A 11 27.73 10.19 -51.24
CA ILE A 11 27.06 9.57 -50.09
C ILE A 11 27.45 10.23 -48.76
N LEU A 12 28.67 10.76 -48.65
CA LEU A 12 29.19 11.41 -47.45
C LEU A 12 28.30 12.54 -46.88
N PRO A 13 27.71 13.46 -47.67
CA PRO A 13 26.83 14.51 -47.14
C PRO A 13 25.46 13.97 -46.66
N CYS A 14 24.96 12.85 -47.19
CA CYS A 14 23.71 12.25 -46.71
C CYS A 14 23.85 11.67 -45.29
N ILE A 15 25.04 11.20 -44.90
CA ILE A 15 25.27 10.65 -43.56
C ILE A 15 25.33 11.76 -42.50
N LEU A 16 25.84 12.94 -42.86
CA LEU A 16 25.97 14.08 -41.96
C LEU A 16 24.61 14.77 -41.69
N ILE A 17 23.69 14.76 -42.65
CA ILE A 17 22.33 15.33 -42.50
C ILE A 17 21.35 14.32 -41.88
N ALA A 18 21.66 13.02 -41.92
CA ALA A 18 20.84 11.96 -41.34
C ALA A 18 21.01 11.78 -39.82
N GLN A 19 21.71 12.69 -39.12
CA GLN A 19 21.70 12.65 -37.65
C GLN A 19 20.31 13.02 -37.14
N PRO A 20 19.59 12.12 -36.47
CA PRO A 20 18.28 12.45 -35.92
C PRO A 20 18.46 13.56 -34.87
N SER A 21 17.87 14.73 -35.11
CA SER A 21 17.85 15.88 -34.18
C SER A 21 16.90 15.67 -33.00
N TRP A 22 16.17 14.56 -32.99
CA TRP A 22 15.28 14.20 -31.91
C TRP A 22 16.09 13.63 -30.74
N GLN A 23 16.39 14.49 -29.77
CA GLN A 23 16.67 14.04 -28.41
C GLN A 23 15.32 13.87 -27.72
N ARG A 24 14.99 12.63 -27.33
CA ARG A 24 13.95 12.39 -26.34
C ARG A 24 14.28 13.29 -25.16
N SER A 25 13.50 14.34 -24.92
CA SER A 25 13.43 14.91 -23.59
C SER A 25 13.03 13.72 -22.73
N ALA A 26 13.97 13.22 -21.94
CA ALA A 26 13.61 12.24 -20.93
C ALA A 26 12.57 12.98 -20.09
N GLU A 27 11.29 12.66 -20.27
CA GLU A 27 10.30 12.97 -19.26
C GLU A 27 10.96 12.56 -17.97
N LEU A 28 11.13 13.52 -17.05
CA LEU A 28 11.48 13.18 -15.68
C LEU A 28 10.42 12.17 -15.29
N VAL A 29 10.79 10.88 -15.31
CA VAL A 29 9.97 9.82 -14.75
C VAL A 29 9.86 10.25 -13.31
N LYS A 30 8.75 10.94 -13.00
CA LYS A 30 8.38 11.31 -11.64
C LYS A 30 8.32 9.97 -10.96
N THR A 31 9.41 9.60 -10.31
CA THR A 31 9.47 8.31 -9.67
C THR A 31 8.49 8.42 -8.53
N GLU A 32 7.31 7.87 -8.74
CA GLU A 32 6.37 7.68 -7.67
C GLU A 32 7.00 6.65 -6.74
N VAL A 33 7.09 7.00 -5.46
CA VAL A 33 7.60 6.04 -4.47
C VAL A 33 6.48 5.07 -4.21
N GLU A 34 6.64 3.86 -4.73
CA GLU A 34 5.77 2.73 -4.49
C GLU A 34 6.62 1.68 -3.76
N LEU A 35 6.59 1.73 -2.43
CA LEU A 35 7.31 0.76 -1.59
C LEU A 35 6.53 -0.56 -1.48
N PHE A 36 5.20 -0.47 -1.53
CA PHE A 36 4.27 -1.58 -1.43
C PHE A 36 3.24 -1.46 -2.55
N HIS A 37 2.62 -2.58 -2.93
CA HIS A 37 1.59 -2.62 -3.98
C HIS A 37 0.16 -2.71 -3.43
N VAL A 38 0.00 -2.71 -2.11
CA VAL A 38 -1.28 -2.94 -1.42
C VAL A 38 -1.49 -1.85 -0.37
N SER A 39 -2.75 -1.50 -0.08
CA SER A 39 -3.08 -0.46 0.90
C SER A 39 -2.84 -0.89 2.36
N GLN A 40 -2.71 -2.19 2.59
CA GLN A 40 -2.63 -2.84 3.89
C GLN A 40 -1.75 -4.08 3.78
N MET A 41 -0.80 -4.22 4.70
CA MET A 41 -0.05 -5.46 4.96
C MET A 41 -0.68 -6.21 6.15
N PRO A 42 -0.30 -7.47 6.43
CA PRO A 42 -0.95 -8.29 7.46
C PRO A 42 -1.15 -7.61 8.82
N ASP A 43 -0.21 -6.77 9.26
CA ASP A 43 -0.29 -6.05 10.54
C ASP A 43 -0.32 -4.53 10.39
N LEU A 44 0.14 -4.00 9.26
CA LEU A 44 0.53 -2.60 9.14
C LEU A 44 -0.06 -1.96 7.88
N PRO A 45 -0.65 -0.76 7.97
CA PRO A 45 -1.10 -0.04 6.78
C PRO A 45 0.10 0.48 5.98
N THR A 46 -0.10 0.68 4.67
CA THR A 46 0.92 1.28 3.79
C THR A 46 0.52 2.69 3.39
N THR A 47 1.42 3.41 2.73
CA THR A 47 1.12 4.72 2.13
C THR A 47 0.20 4.64 0.91
N GLU A 48 -0.07 3.44 0.39
CA GLU A 48 -0.77 3.31 -0.88
C GLU A 48 -2.27 3.56 -0.78
N THR A 49 -2.78 4.21 -1.82
CA THR A 49 -4.18 4.60 -1.99
C THR A 49 -4.76 3.93 -3.23
N LEU A 50 -6.07 4.13 -3.42
CA LEU A 50 -6.77 3.67 -4.61
C LEU A 50 -6.98 4.82 -5.58
N GLN A 51 -7.11 4.50 -6.87
CA GLN A 51 -7.58 5.48 -7.85
C GLN A 51 -9.01 5.91 -7.50
N LYS A 52 -9.36 7.15 -7.84
CA LYS A 52 -10.69 7.70 -7.60
C LYS A 52 -11.75 6.82 -8.26
N GLY A 53 -12.75 6.42 -7.49
CA GLY A 53 -13.86 5.57 -7.94
C GLY A 53 -13.57 4.07 -7.93
N SER A 54 -12.34 3.65 -7.62
CA SER A 54 -11.99 2.23 -7.55
C SER A 54 -12.35 1.61 -6.21
N PHE A 55 -12.64 0.31 -6.25
CA PHE A 55 -12.84 -0.53 -5.08
C PHE A 55 -11.70 -1.53 -4.92
N MET A 56 -11.35 -1.84 -3.68
CA MET A 56 -10.46 -2.94 -3.33
C MET A 56 -11.11 -3.77 -2.24
N TYR A 57 -11.27 -5.06 -2.50
CA TYR A 57 -11.74 -6.03 -1.51
C TYR A 57 -10.55 -6.83 -0.99
N GLU A 58 -10.42 -6.90 0.33
CA GLU A 58 -9.34 -7.56 1.04
C GLU A 58 -9.90 -8.72 1.84
N ILE A 59 -9.25 -9.88 1.75
CA ILE A 59 -9.47 -11.01 2.65
C ILE A 59 -8.12 -11.35 3.28
N SER A 60 -7.97 -11.15 4.58
CA SER A 60 -6.77 -11.54 5.33
C SER A 60 -7.07 -12.77 6.18
N HIS A 61 -6.25 -13.81 6.00
CA HIS A 61 -6.32 -15.04 6.79
C HIS A 61 -5.09 -15.11 7.71
N ARG A 62 -5.30 -15.05 9.02
CA ARG A 62 -4.24 -15.34 10.00
C ARG A 62 -4.34 -16.80 10.41
N PHE A 63 -3.34 -17.56 9.96
CA PHE A 63 -3.13 -18.95 10.34
C PHE A 63 -2.84 -19.08 11.84
N GLY A 64 -3.12 -20.27 12.36
CA GLY A 64 -2.83 -20.63 13.74
C GLY A 64 -1.34 -20.65 14.03
N SER A 65 -0.99 -20.97 15.28
CA SER A 65 0.41 -21.02 15.70
C SER A 65 1.17 -22.13 14.96
N PHE A 66 2.38 -21.82 14.50
CA PHE A 66 3.27 -22.75 13.81
C PHE A 66 3.68 -23.96 14.68
N ASN A 67 3.63 -23.80 16.00
CA ASN A 67 4.02 -24.85 16.96
C ASN A 67 3.01 -26.01 17.08
N SER A 68 1.89 -25.98 16.36
CA SER A 68 0.92 -27.09 16.31
C SER A 68 1.46 -28.35 15.61
N GLY A 69 2.63 -28.26 14.96
CA GLY A 69 3.29 -29.37 14.29
C GLY A 69 2.48 -29.93 13.12
N TYR A 70 2.83 -31.12 12.65
CA TYR A 70 2.16 -31.76 11.51
C TYR A 70 0.66 -31.95 11.71
N GLN A 71 0.21 -32.23 12.94
CA GLN A 71 -1.20 -32.46 13.27
C GLN A 71 -2.09 -31.24 13.03
N GLY A 72 -1.60 -30.03 13.32
CA GLY A 72 -2.28 -28.78 12.97
C GLY A 72 -1.75 -28.17 11.67
N MET A 73 -1.14 -28.98 10.81
CA MET A 73 -0.47 -28.57 9.58
C MET A 73 0.37 -27.28 9.74
N TYR A 74 1.14 -27.14 10.82
CA TYR A 74 1.96 -25.95 11.10
C TYR A 74 1.18 -24.62 11.12
N GLY A 75 -0.07 -24.67 11.60
CA GLY A 75 -0.98 -23.52 11.71
C GLY A 75 -1.95 -23.39 10.54
N PHE A 76 -1.80 -24.19 9.47
CA PHE A 76 -2.74 -24.21 8.35
C PHE A 76 -4.04 -24.95 8.69
N ASP A 77 -4.03 -25.84 9.69
CA ASP A 77 -5.20 -26.56 10.18
C ASP A 77 -5.44 -26.21 11.67
N GLY A 78 -6.56 -25.55 11.95
CA GLY A 78 -6.91 -25.09 13.29
C GLY A 78 -7.78 -23.83 13.33
N PRO A 79 -7.92 -23.18 14.51
CA PRO A 79 -8.64 -21.93 14.65
C PRO A 79 -7.93 -20.79 13.90
N VAL A 80 -8.69 -20.04 13.11
CA VAL A 80 -8.16 -18.97 12.25
C VAL A 80 -8.89 -17.67 12.51
N THR A 81 -8.16 -16.56 12.36
CA THR A 81 -8.77 -15.23 12.36
C THR A 81 -8.84 -14.71 10.94
N MET A 82 -10.04 -14.33 10.52
CA MET A 82 -10.31 -13.78 9.21
C MET A 82 -10.65 -12.31 9.31
N ARG A 83 -10.12 -11.52 8.39
CA ARG A 83 -10.55 -10.15 8.16
C ARG A 83 -11.05 -10.01 6.74
N MET A 84 -12.18 -9.32 6.58
CA MET A 84 -12.67 -8.85 5.29
C MET A 84 -12.77 -7.33 5.32
N ALA A 85 -12.32 -6.65 4.28
CA ALA A 85 -12.45 -5.20 4.18
C ALA A 85 -12.77 -4.76 2.76
N LEU A 86 -13.63 -3.74 2.65
CA LEU A 86 -13.93 -3.06 1.40
C LEU A 86 -13.43 -1.62 1.50
N SER A 87 -12.53 -1.26 0.59
CA SER A 87 -11.98 0.08 0.46
C SER A 87 -12.48 0.75 -0.81
N TYR A 88 -12.81 2.04 -0.72
CA TYR A 88 -13.24 2.88 -1.84
C TYR A 88 -12.32 4.09 -1.98
N GLY A 89 -11.82 4.32 -3.19
CA GLY A 89 -11.03 5.50 -3.54
C GLY A 89 -11.93 6.73 -3.69
N VAL A 90 -12.11 7.50 -2.61
CA VAL A 90 -12.86 8.77 -2.63
C VAL A 90 -12.16 9.79 -3.54
N THR A 91 -10.84 9.84 -3.46
CA THR A 91 -9.95 10.57 -4.39
C THR A 91 -8.70 9.72 -4.65
N ASN A 92 -7.80 10.16 -5.54
CA ASN A 92 -6.51 9.49 -5.74
C ASN A 92 -5.60 9.49 -4.49
N HIS A 93 -5.94 10.30 -3.47
CA HIS A 93 -5.18 10.40 -2.22
C HIS A 93 -5.98 10.00 -0.98
N LEU A 94 -7.30 9.79 -1.09
CA LEU A 94 -8.17 9.51 0.05
C LEU A 94 -8.93 8.21 -0.19
N ILE A 95 -8.79 7.27 0.74
CA ILE A 95 -9.59 6.06 0.77
C ILE A 95 -10.48 6.03 2.01
N ALA A 96 -11.67 5.49 1.86
CA ALA A 96 -12.56 5.12 2.96
C ALA A 96 -12.68 3.60 2.98
N THR A 97 -12.59 2.99 4.16
CA THR A 97 -12.61 1.53 4.32
C THR A 97 -13.59 1.17 5.41
N ILE A 98 -14.37 0.12 5.14
CA ILE A 98 -15.13 -0.62 6.16
C ILE A 98 -14.61 -2.05 6.18
N GLY A 99 -14.50 -2.64 7.37
CA GLY A 99 -14.10 -4.03 7.47
C GLY A 99 -14.62 -4.72 8.71
N ARG A 100 -14.54 -6.04 8.69
CA ARG A 100 -14.95 -6.93 9.78
C ARG A 100 -13.88 -7.98 10.02
N SER A 101 -13.52 -8.19 11.26
CA SER A 101 -12.67 -9.29 11.71
C SER A 101 -13.52 -10.33 12.44
N SER A 102 -13.20 -11.61 12.28
CA SER A 102 -13.77 -12.68 13.10
C SER A 102 -13.21 -12.66 14.53
N LEU A 103 -12.12 -11.92 14.78
CA LEU A 103 -11.64 -11.66 16.13
C LEU A 103 -12.59 -10.68 16.82
N GLN A 104 -13.32 -11.16 17.83
CA GLN A 104 -14.29 -10.38 18.61
C GLN A 104 -15.45 -9.79 17.80
N ASP A 105 -15.71 -10.38 16.62
CA ASP A 105 -16.59 -9.83 15.60
C ASP A 105 -16.38 -8.31 15.42
N ASN A 106 -15.11 -7.89 15.39
CA ASN A 106 -14.74 -6.48 15.38
C ASN A 106 -15.10 -5.83 14.02
N LEU A 107 -15.91 -4.78 14.06
CA LEU A 107 -16.27 -3.95 12.91
C LEU A 107 -15.46 -2.67 12.95
N ASP A 108 -14.76 -2.33 11.87
CA ASP A 108 -13.97 -1.10 11.76
C ASP A 108 -14.36 -0.23 10.57
N ILE A 109 -14.29 1.08 10.76
CA ILE A 109 -14.42 2.08 9.71
C ILE A 109 -13.20 3.00 9.83
N ARG A 110 -12.53 3.26 8.70
CA ARG A 110 -11.33 4.10 8.67
C ARG A 110 -11.25 4.97 7.42
N LEU A 111 -10.55 6.09 7.57
CA LEU A 111 -10.12 6.96 6.49
C LEU A 111 -8.60 6.96 6.42
N LYS A 112 -8.04 6.94 5.21
CA LYS A 112 -6.60 7.12 4.99
C LYS A 112 -6.34 8.13 3.89
N LEU A 113 -5.50 9.11 4.20
CA LEU A 113 -5.10 10.21 3.33
C LEU A 113 -3.60 10.13 3.03
N LYS A 114 -3.20 10.00 1.76
CA LYS A 114 -1.82 10.22 1.29
C LYS A 114 -1.55 11.73 1.32
N ALA A 115 -0.93 12.18 2.40
CA ALA A 115 -0.83 13.59 2.77
C ALA A 115 0.34 14.31 2.09
N LEU A 116 1.48 13.63 1.94
CA LEU A 116 2.70 14.22 1.37
C LEU A 116 3.44 13.20 0.50
N GLN A 117 3.95 13.66 -0.64
CA GLN A 117 4.91 12.91 -1.44
C GLN A 117 6.07 13.82 -1.86
N VAL A 118 7.26 13.50 -1.38
CA VAL A 118 8.50 14.18 -1.70
C VAL A 118 9.20 13.42 -2.83
N ARG A 119 9.39 14.09 -3.96
CA ARG A 119 10.16 13.57 -5.09
C ARG A 119 11.62 13.97 -4.92
N SER A 120 12.47 12.99 -4.66
CA SER A 120 13.92 13.18 -4.47
C SER A 120 14.68 12.05 -5.17
N SER A 121 15.87 12.35 -5.69
CA SER A 121 16.73 11.34 -6.31
C SER A 121 17.40 10.44 -5.27
N THR A 122 17.63 10.96 -4.06
CA THR A 122 18.39 10.29 -3.00
C THR A 122 17.50 9.66 -1.94
N MET A 123 16.42 10.35 -1.57
CA MET A 123 15.50 9.93 -0.50
C MET A 123 14.08 10.37 -0.82
N PRO A 124 13.40 9.70 -1.76
CA PRO A 124 12.01 10.00 -2.04
C PRO A 124 11.14 9.39 -0.95
N THR A 125 10.12 10.14 -0.51
CA THR A 125 9.40 9.87 0.72
C THR A 125 7.90 10.08 0.53
N VAL A 126 7.08 9.26 1.17
CA VAL A 126 5.61 9.40 1.20
C VAL A 126 5.15 9.34 2.64
N VAL A 127 4.22 10.23 2.98
CA VAL A 127 3.55 10.25 4.28
C VAL A 127 2.05 10.12 4.06
N ALA A 128 1.43 9.20 4.80
CA ALA A 128 -0.02 9.07 4.88
C ALA A 128 -0.50 9.20 6.33
N LEU A 129 -1.71 9.68 6.50
CA LEU A 129 -2.40 9.77 7.77
C LEU A 129 -3.60 8.84 7.73
N GLN A 130 -3.80 8.07 8.79
CA GLN A 130 -4.92 7.16 8.92
C GLN A 130 -5.60 7.39 10.27
N ALA A 131 -6.93 7.38 10.27
CA ALA A 131 -7.72 7.39 11.49
C ALA A 131 -8.93 6.47 11.32
N GLY A 132 -9.34 5.83 12.41
CA GLY A 132 -10.46 4.91 12.37
C GLY A 132 -11.11 4.71 13.73
N ILE A 133 -12.27 4.09 13.65
CA ILE A 133 -13.08 3.65 14.78
C ILE A 133 -13.35 2.16 14.63
N ALA A 134 -13.34 1.43 15.73
CA ALA A 134 -13.69 0.01 15.73
C ALA A 134 -14.57 -0.35 16.92
N PHE A 135 -15.39 -1.38 16.73
CA PHE A 135 -16.41 -1.83 17.66
C PHE A 135 -16.38 -3.35 17.77
N ASN A 136 -16.30 -3.90 18.98
CA ASN A 136 -16.51 -5.34 19.15
C ASN A 136 -18.01 -5.64 19.18
N THR A 137 -18.46 -6.55 18.31
CA THR A 137 -19.88 -6.92 18.22
C THR A 137 -20.17 -8.32 18.78
N GLU A 138 -19.13 -9.06 19.17
CA GLU A 138 -19.28 -10.38 19.79
C GLU A 138 -20.12 -10.28 21.08
N SER A 139 -21.19 -11.06 21.14
CA SER A 139 -22.03 -11.17 22.33
C SER A 139 -21.58 -12.36 23.18
N TYR A 140 -21.00 -12.10 24.36
CA TYR A 140 -20.69 -13.15 25.32
C TYR A 140 -21.96 -13.64 26.01
N ALA A 141 -22.31 -14.92 25.83
CA ALA A 141 -23.40 -15.59 26.55
C ALA A 141 -22.98 -16.08 27.96
N GLY A 142 -22.05 -15.37 28.63
CA GLY A 142 -21.48 -15.72 29.94
C GLY A 142 -21.75 -14.68 31.04
N LEU A 143 -21.06 -14.82 32.19
CA LEU A 143 -21.25 -14.05 33.45
C LEU A 143 -21.18 -12.51 33.32
N VAL A 144 -20.68 -11.98 32.20
CA VAL A 144 -20.71 -10.55 31.87
C VAL A 144 -21.50 -10.38 30.57
N LYS A 145 -22.76 -9.96 30.71
CA LYS A 145 -23.59 -9.54 29.56
C LYS A 145 -23.00 -8.25 28.98
N ARG A 146 -22.09 -8.34 28.01
CA ARG A 146 -21.80 -7.19 27.13
C ARG A 146 -22.88 -7.13 26.07
N LYS A 147 -23.56 -5.99 25.97
CA LYS A 147 -24.44 -5.71 24.84
C LYS A 147 -23.55 -5.49 23.61
N ALA A 148 -24.00 -5.91 22.43
CA ALA A 148 -23.39 -5.45 21.19
C ALA A 148 -23.33 -3.91 21.22
N PHE A 149 -22.18 -3.32 20.86
CA PHE A 149 -21.92 -1.88 20.92
C PHE A 149 -21.85 -1.26 22.33
N ASP A 150 -21.41 -2.01 23.34
CA ASP A 150 -21.03 -1.44 24.64
C ASP A 150 -19.96 -0.34 24.45
N SER A 151 -20.13 0.83 25.07
CA SER A 151 -19.20 1.95 24.92
C SER A 151 -17.78 1.61 25.36
N ASN A 152 -17.62 0.64 26.26
CA ASN A 152 -16.32 0.10 26.71
C ASN A 152 -15.64 -0.80 25.67
N SER A 153 -16.23 -0.96 24.47
CA SER A 153 -15.71 -1.75 23.36
C SER A 153 -15.38 -0.91 22.13
N ASN A 154 -15.48 0.41 22.25
CA ASN A 154 -15.16 1.37 21.21
C ASN A 154 -13.66 1.63 21.21
N GLN A 155 -13.05 1.60 20.03
CA GLN A 155 -11.63 1.81 19.85
C GLN A 155 -11.46 2.95 18.86
N PHE A 156 -10.72 3.99 19.24
CA PHE A 156 -10.35 5.09 18.36
C PHE A 156 -8.87 5.02 18.11
N TYR A 157 -8.44 5.08 16.84
CA TYR A 157 -7.03 5.03 16.53
C TYR A 157 -6.62 6.05 15.49
N GLY A 158 -5.37 6.49 15.60
CA GLY A 158 -4.70 7.38 14.67
C GLY A 158 -3.30 6.87 14.37
N GLN A 159 -2.90 6.93 13.10
CA GLN A 159 -1.60 6.46 12.64
C GLN A 159 -1.00 7.45 11.65
N ILE A 160 0.30 7.66 11.76
CA ILE A 160 1.10 8.34 10.74
C ILE A 160 1.93 7.25 10.07
N ILE A 161 1.90 7.19 8.75
CA ILE A 161 2.56 6.16 7.95
C ILE A 161 3.64 6.84 7.14
N PHE A 162 4.89 6.51 7.40
CA PHE A 162 6.04 7.08 6.72
C PHE A 162 6.74 5.98 5.91
N ASN A 163 6.87 6.16 4.60
CA ASN A 163 7.62 5.28 3.72
C ASN A 163 8.69 6.05 2.95
N THR A 164 9.89 5.50 2.86
CA THR A 164 10.99 6.11 2.10
C THR A 164 11.87 5.05 1.46
N MET A 165 12.54 5.44 0.37
CA MET A 165 13.55 4.62 -0.29
C MET A 165 14.94 5.26 -0.11
N LEU A 166 15.96 4.45 0.16
CA LEU A 166 17.35 4.84 0.37
C LEU A 166 18.28 4.06 -0.57
N LEU A 167 19.56 4.42 -0.59
CA LEU A 167 20.62 3.70 -1.33
C LEU A 167 20.29 3.50 -2.81
N GLN A 168 19.89 4.57 -3.50
CA GLN A 168 19.44 4.52 -4.90
C GLN A 168 18.26 3.55 -5.12
N LYS A 169 17.29 3.56 -4.18
CA LYS A 169 16.08 2.71 -4.21
C LYS A 169 16.33 1.22 -3.99
N LYS A 170 17.45 0.85 -3.33
CA LYS A 170 17.74 -0.55 -2.96
C LYS A 170 17.22 -0.94 -1.58
N LEU A 171 16.97 0.05 -0.71
CA LEU A 171 16.48 -0.18 0.65
C LEU A 171 15.22 0.64 0.88
N GLY A 172 14.12 -0.04 1.23
CA GLY A 172 12.87 0.59 1.63
C GLY A 172 12.70 0.58 3.15
N ILE A 173 12.25 1.69 3.72
CA ILE A 173 11.95 1.81 5.16
C ILE A 173 10.54 2.34 5.34
N GLY A 174 9.76 1.65 6.19
CA GLY A 174 8.42 2.03 6.61
C GLY A 174 8.32 2.12 8.13
N ILE A 175 7.77 3.22 8.66
CA ILE A 175 7.57 3.44 10.10
C ILE A 175 6.15 3.96 10.33
N ILE A 176 5.47 3.41 11.33
CA ILE A 176 4.04 3.65 11.56
C ILE A 176 3.77 3.91 13.05
N PRO A 177 4.14 5.09 13.58
CA PRO A 177 3.70 5.48 14.91
C PRO A 177 2.17 5.48 14.96
N SER A 178 1.64 4.83 16.00
CA SER A 178 0.22 4.55 16.16
C SER A 178 -0.21 4.90 17.58
N VAL A 179 -1.38 5.51 17.72
CA VAL A 179 -2.06 5.74 19.00
C VAL A 179 -3.43 5.09 18.95
N VAL A 180 -3.81 4.45 20.05
CA VAL A 180 -5.11 3.80 20.23
C VAL A 180 -5.68 4.23 21.58
N TYR A 181 -6.97 4.54 21.61
CA TYR A 181 -7.74 4.88 22.80
C TYR A 181 -8.96 3.96 22.89
N ASN A 182 -9.11 3.29 24.03
CA ASN A 182 -10.16 2.31 24.33
C ASN A 182 -10.81 2.64 25.68
#